data_AF-A0A1F3NLA0-F1
#
_entry.id   AF-A0A1F3NLA0-F1
#
_cell.length_a   1.000
_cell.length_b   1.000
_cell.length_c   1.000
_cell.angle_alpha   90.00
_cell.angle_beta   90.00
_cell.angle_gamma   90.00
#
_symmetry.space_group_name_H-M   'P 1'
#
loop_
_entity.id
_entity.type
_entity.pdbx_description
1 polymer ?
#
loop_
_entity_poly.entity_id
_entity_poly.type
_entity_poly.pdbx_seq_one_letter_code
_entity_poly.pdbx_strand_id
1 'polypeptide(L)'
;MKISYTCKTIPSCPFHKLVHLSPDERYRVNSNCEDVSEMIHKSWFVLPPLQEWYYKNKHHDYFVLPKFKPGCGQEEIHSMELIYPRNEIRIYIPVQLDGSRSRVVFEVAHRRPETKVFWHLDDQFIAATRYIHQVELLPVNGWHMLTLVDENGESLYKRFLVLDKD
;
A
#
# COMPACT_ATOMS: atom_id res chain seq x y z
N MET A 1 20.40 -0.55 -40.31
CA MET A 1 20.18 0.19 -39.06
C MET A 1 20.74 -0.66 -37.90
N LYS A 2 21.96 -0.36 -37.43
CA LYS A 2 22.58 -1.10 -36.32
C LYS A 2 22.00 -0.57 -35.01
N ILE A 3 21.07 -1.31 -34.41
CA ILE A 3 20.57 -1.02 -33.07
C ILE A 3 21.74 -1.28 -32.10
N SER A 4 22.13 -0.28 -31.32
CA SER A 4 23.22 -0.36 -30.34
C SER A 4 23.04 -1.55 -29.40
N TYR A 5 24.12 -2.30 -29.14
CA TYR A 5 24.11 -3.46 -28.24
C TYR A 5 23.66 -3.12 -26.81
N THR A 6 23.80 -1.85 -26.39
CA THR A 6 23.31 -1.36 -25.10
C THR A 6 21.79 -1.31 -24.97
N CYS A 7 21.05 -1.25 -26.09
CA CYS A 7 19.58 -1.27 -26.07
C CYS A 7 19.00 -2.69 -25.86
N LYS A 8 19.82 -3.75 -26.04
CA LYS A 8 19.39 -5.14 -25.83
C LYS A 8 19.46 -5.63 -24.38
N THR A 9 20.12 -4.90 -23.48
CA THR A 9 20.43 -5.38 -22.12
C THR A 9 19.86 -4.50 -21.00
N ILE A 10 19.10 -3.44 -21.32
CA ILE A 10 18.44 -2.62 -20.30
C ILE A 10 17.21 -3.39 -19.81
N PRO A 11 17.09 -3.67 -18.50
CA PRO A 11 15.92 -4.34 -17.95
C PRO A 11 14.67 -3.50 -18.21
N SER A 12 13.56 -4.17 -18.54
CA SER A 12 12.27 -3.52 -18.69
C SER A 12 11.92 -2.75 -17.42
N CYS A 13 11.39 -1.52 -17.56
CA CYS A 13 11.01 -0.71 -16.42
C CYS A 13 10.05 -1.48 -15.50
N PRO A 14 10.39 -1.70 -14.21
CA PRO A 14 9.59 -2.53 -13.32
C PRO A 14 8.25 -1.88 -12.95
N PHE A 15 8.09 -0.58 -13.23
CA PHE A 15 6.89 0.19 -12.91
C PHE A 15 5.91 0.27 -14.08
N HIS A 16 6.31 -0.06 -15.31
CA HIS A 16 5.38 -0.07 -16.44
C HIS A 16 4.73 -1.44 -16.54
N LYS A 17 3.48 -1.52 -16.08
CA LYS A 17 2.69 -2.76 -16.10
C LYS A 17 1.70 -2.73 -17.26
N LEU A 18 1.55 -3.86 -17.95
CA LEU A 18 0.44 -4.04 -18.87
C LEU A 18 -0.84 -4.21 -18.04
N VAL A 19 -1.83 -3.36 -18.26
CA VAL A 19 -3.14 -3.42 -17.61
C VAL A 19 -4.24 -3.63 -18.63
N HIS A 20 -5.24 -4.42 -18.24
CA HIS A 20 -6.44 -4.70 -19.00
C HIS A 20 -7.57 -3.82 -18.48
N LEU A 21 -8.14 -2.97 -19.32
CA LEU A 21 -9.18 -2.03 -18.97
C LEU A 21 -10.49 -2.37 -19.66
N SER A 22 -11.60 -2.01 -19.02
CA SER A 22 -12.93 -2.03 -19.64
C SER A 22 -12.99 -1.13 -20.89
N PRO A 23 -13.97 -1.30 -21.78
CA PRO A 23 -14.11 -0.45 -22.99
C PRO A 23 -14.22 1.05 -22.71
N ASP A 24 -14.75 1.42 -21.53
CA ASP A 24 -14.84 2.81 -21.05
C ASP A 24 -13.59 3.29 -20.28
N GLU A 25 -12.59 2.42 -20.15
CA GLU A 25 -11.31 2.61 -19.46
C GLU A 25 -11.42 2.94 -17.95
N ARG A 26 -12.59 2.77 -17.35
CA ARG A 26 -12.83 3.14 -15.94
C ARG A 26 -12.36 2.09 -14.95
N TYR A 27 -12.31 0.84 -15.37
CA TYR A 27 -12.04 -0.29 -14.49
C TYR A 27 -10.95 -1.20 -15.06
N ARG A 28 -10.17 -1.78 -14.17
CA ARG A 28 -9.36 -2.96 -14.50
C ARG A 28 -10.25 -4.19 -14.60
N VAL A 29 -10.00 -5.00 -15.61
CA VAL A 29 -10.73 -6.22 -15.92
C VAL A 29 -9.77 -7.38 -16.17
N ASN A 30 -10.30 -8.59 -16.24
CA ASN A 30 -9.58 -9.78 -16.66
C ASN A 30 -10.55 -10.70 -17.42
N SER A 31 -10.04 -11.78 -17.98
CA SER A 31 -10.82 -12.74 -18.79
C SER A 31 -11.95 -13.43 -18.05
N ASN A 32 -12.02 -13.32 -16.71
CA ASN A 32 -13.11 -13.89 -15.93
C ASN A 32 -14.34 -12.98 -15.88
N CYS A 33 -14.20 -11.70 -16.22
CA CYS A 33 -15.26 -10.70 -16.01
C CYS A 33 -15.56 -9.79 -17.22
N GLU A 34 -14.75 -9.86 -18.28
CA GLU A 34 -14.89 -9.10 -19.51
C GLU A 34 -14.44 -9.96 -20.70
N ASP A 35 -15.06 -9.75 -21.87
CA ASP A 35 -14.61 -10.40 -23.10
C ASP A 35 -13.24 -9.85 -23.50
N VAL A 36 -12.31 -10.74 -23.85
CA VAL A 36 -10.95 -10.38 -24.26
C VAL A 36 -10.96 -9.50 -25.51
N SER A 37 -11.94 -9.65 -26.41
CA SER A 37 -12.04 -8.80 -27.62
C SER A 37 -12.38 -7.35 -27.31
N GLU A 38 -13.04 -7.11 -26.18
CA GLU A 38 -13.50 -5.79 -25.75
C GLU A 38 -12.50 -5.10 -24.80
N MET A 39 -11.46 -5.80 -24.36
CA MET A 39 -10.47 -5.24 -23.43
C MET A 39 -9.57 -4.21 -24.11
N ILE A 40 -9.34 -3.11 -23.40
CA ILE A 40 -8.34 -2.11 -23.78
C ILE A 40 -7.03 -2.39 -23.05
N HIS A 41 -5.99 -2.71 -23.81
CA HIS A 41 -4.67 -3.01 -23.28
C HIS A 41 -3.80 -1.75 -23.23
N LYS A 42 -3.35 -1.35 -22.03
CA LYS A 42 -2.49 -0.17 -21.87
C LYS A 42 -1.26 -0.46 -21.02
N SER A 43 -0.13 0.15 -21.38
CA SER A 43 1.00 0.26 -20.47
C SER A 43 0.68 1.34 -19.43
N TRP A 44 0.72 0.99 -18.15
CA TRP A 44 0.40 1.86 -17.04
C TRP A 44 1.59 2.03 -16.12
N PHE A 45 1.88 3.26 -15.70
CA PHE A 45 2.94 3.56 -14.76
C PHE A 45 2.45 3.36 -13.32
N VAL A 46 2.79 2.21 -12.73
CA VAL A 46 2.33 1.76 -11.43
C VAL A 46 3.49 1.81 -10.44
N LEU A 47 3.42 2.77 -9.51
CA LEU A 47 4.34 2.86 -8.39
C LEU A 47 3.83 2.03 -7.19
N PRO A 48 4.74 1.59 -6.30
CA PRO A 48 4.39 1.15 -4.95
C PRO A 48 3.55 2.22 -4.22
N PRO A 49 2.58 1.86 -3.36
CA PRO A 49 1.67 2.83 -2.74
C PRO A 49 2.38 3.98 -2.02
N LEU A 50 3.49 3.72 -1.32
CA LEU A 50 4.27 4.77 -0.68
C LEU A 50 4.85 5.75 -1.70
N GLN A 51 5.48 5.24 -2.75
CA GLN A 51 6.08 6.06 -3.80
C GLN A 51 4.99 6.85 -4.55
N GLU A 52 3.87 6.20 -4.88
CA GLU A 52 2.71 6.79 -5.52
C GLU A 52 2.15 7.96 -4.69
N TRP A 53 2.04 7.79 -3.37
CA TRP A 53 1.54 8.81 -2.45
C TRP A 53 2.36 10.09 -2.49
N TYR A 54 3.69 9.99 -2.48
CA TYR A 54 4.57 11.16 -2.63
C TYR A 54 4.57 11.71 -4.05
N TYR A 55 4.60 10.84 -5.07
CA TYR A 55 4.77 11.21 -6.47
C TYR A 55 3.56 11.99 -7.01
N LYS A 56 2.34 11.51 -6.75
CA LYS A 56 1.10 12.12 -7.28
C LYS A 56 0.89 13.57 -6.83
N ASN A 57 1.40 13.94 -5.66
CA ASN A 57 1.30 15.31 -5.14
C ASN A 57 2.17 16.31 -5.92
N LYS A 58 3.16 15.83 -6.70
CA LYS A 58 4.07 16.68 -7.50
C LYS A 58 3.89 16.52 -9.00
N HIS A 59 3.12 15.53 -9.44
CA HIS A 59 2.95 15.16 -10.85
C HIS A 59 1.46 15.03 -11.18
N HIS A 60 0.88 16.12 -11.70
CA HIS A 60 -0.55 16.20 -12.02
C HIS A 60 -0.98 15.30 -13.20
N ASP A 61 -0.03 14.90 -14.04
CA ASP A 61 -0.20 13.97 -15.15
C ASP A 61 -0.14 12.49 -14.71
N TYR A 62 0.11 12.23 -13.43
CA TYR A 62 0.11 10.88 -12.89
C TYR A 62 -1.31 10.34 -12.70
N PHE A 63 -1.64 9.26 -13.40
CA PHE A 63 -2.92 8.57 -13.26
C PHE A 63 -2.81 7.38 -12.30
N VAL A 64 -3.54 7.47 -11.18
CA VAL A 64 -3.67 6.36 -10.23
C VAL A 64 -4.29 5.16 -10.92
N LEU A 65 -3.78 3.97 -10.60
CA LEU A 65 -4.25 2.72 -11.17
C LEU A 65 -5.78 2.55 -10.93
N PRO A 66 -6.59 2.31 -11.99
CA PRO A 66 -8.04 2.16 -11.84
C PRO A 66 -8.43 1.01 -10.90
N LYS A 67 -9.62 1.10 -10.30
CA LYS A 67 -10.18 0.01 -9.48
C LYS A 67 -10.47 -1.19 -10.36
N PHE A 68 -10.44 -2.40 -9.80
CA PHE A 68 -11.03 -3.54 -10.49
C PHE A 68 -12.54 -3.34 -10.63
N LYS A 69 -13.11 -3.81 -11.75
CA LYS A 69 -14.55 -3.87 -11.95
C LYS A 69 -15.15 -4.74 -10.82
N PRO A 70 -16.25 -4.33 -10.16
CA PRO A 70 -16.87 -5.15 -9.12
C PRO A 70 -17.15 -6.58 -9.63
N GLY A 71 -16.77 -7.59 -8.85
CA GLY A 71 -16.88 -9.00 -9.24
C GLY A 71 -15.75 -9.51 -10.14
N CYS A 72 -14.84 -8.63 -10.58
CA CYS A 72 -13.61 -9.02 -11.26
C CYS A 72 -12.50 -9.24 -10.23
N GLY A 73 -11.98 -10.46 -10.15
CA GLY A 73 -10.95 -10.84 -9.16
C GLY A 73 -9.76 -9.88 -9.13
N GLN A 74 -9.14 -9.74 -7.95
CA GLN A 74 -8.00 -8.85 -7.73
C GLN A 74 -6.69 -9.55 -8.12
N GLU A 75 -5.86 -8.90 -8.94
CA GLU A 75 -4.44 -9.26 -9.07
C GLU A 75 -3.62 -8.76 -7.87
N GLU A 76 -2.43 -9.33 -7.67
CA GLU A 76 -1.42 -8.98 -6.65
C GLU A 76 -0.81 -7.56 -6.83
N ILE A 77 -1.65 -6.52 -6.79
CA ILE A 77 -1.18 -5.15 -6.72
C ILE A 77 -1.72 -4.55 -5.43
N HIS A 78 -0.84 -4.48 -4.43
CA HIS A 78 -1.14 -3.87 -3.13
C HIS A 78 -1.60 -2.41 -3.29
N SER A 79 -2.70 -2.07 -2.63
CA SER A 79 -3.28 -0.72 -2.54
C SER A 79 -2.77 0.05 -1.33
N MET A 80 -2.18 -0.64 -0.36
CA MET A 80 -1.59 0.00 0.82
C MET A 80 -0.18 -0.47 1.15
N GLU A 81 0.59 0.44 1.77
CA GLU A 81 1.95 0.19 2.24
C GLU A 81 2.19 0.98 3.54
N LEU A 82 2.87 0.37 4.51
CA LEU A 82 3.21 1.02 5.79
C LEU A 82 4.30 2.09 5.55
N ILE A 83 4.00 3.35 5.88
CA ILE A 83 4.94 4.49 5.86
C ILE A 83 5.90 4.38 7.04
N TYR A 84 5.36 4.15 8.23
CA TYR A 84 6.15 4.05 9.46
C TYR A 84 5.46 3.14 10.48
N PRO A 85 6.20 2.27 11.18
CA PRO A 85 7.61 1.93 11.00
C PRO A 85 7.80 0.95 9.82
N ARG A 86 8.50 1.39 8.76
CA ARG A 86 8.55 0.65 7.49
C ARG A 86 9.38 -0.62 7.58
N ASN A 87 10.63 -0.49 8.01
CA ASN A 87 11.62 -1.57 7.99
C ASN A 87 12.05 -2.02 9.39
N GLU A 88 11.57 -1.32 10.42
CA GLU A 88 11.89 -1.60 11.80
C GLU A 88 11.13 -2.86 12.23
N ILE A 89 11.89 -3.89 12.60
CA ILE A 89 11.36 -5.06 13.31
C ILE A 89 11.40 -4.79 14.82
N ARG A 90 12.21 -3.83 15.27
CA ARG A 90 12.38 -3.48 16.68
C ARG A 90 12.03 -2.02 16.89
N ILE A 91 11.09 -1.76 17.79
CA ILE A 91 10.63 -0.43 18.16
C ILE A 91 11.02 -0.18 19.61
N TYR A 92 11.64 0.96 19.86
CA TYR A 92 11.97 1.41 21.19
C TYR A 92 11.00 2.51 21.59
N ILE A 93 10.33 2.35 22.73
CA ILE A 93 9.38 3.32 23.26
C ILE A 93 10.07 4.14 24.35
N PRO A 94 10.43 5.41 24.10
CA PRO A 94 11.06 6.22 25.12
C PRO A 94 10.11 6.47 26.30
N VAL A 95 10.67 6.42 27.51
CA VAL A 95 10.01 6.85 28.74
C VAL A 95 10.20 8.36 28.89
N GLN A 96 9.12 9.07 29.22
CA GLN A 96 9.11 10.49 29.49
C GLN A 96 9.74 10.80 30.86
N LEU A 97 10.04 12.08 31.13
CA LEU A 97 10.65 12.52 32.39
C LEU A 97 9.80 12.22 33.63
N ASP A 98 8.48 12.07 33.45
CA ASP A 98 7.52 11.72 34.50
C ASP A 98 7.35 10.20 34.71
N GLY A 99 8.10 9.37 33.97
CA GLY A 99 8.03 7.91 34.04
C GLY A 99 6.95 7.29 33.14
N SER A 100 6.16 8.07 32.41
CA SER A 100 5.16 7.56 31.48
C SER A 100 5.80 7.08 30.16
N ARG A 101 5.28 6.00 29.57
CA ARG A 101 5.73 5.53 28.25
C ARG A 101 5.17 6.46 27.16
N SER A 102 6.00 6.85 26.18
CA SER A 102 5.56 7.60 25.00
C SER A 102 4.80 6.72 24.00
N ARG A 103 4.06 7.33 23.07
CA ARG A 103 3.30 6.59 22.04
C ARG A 103 4.10 6.47 20.75
N VAL A 104 3.86 5.39 20.00
CA VAL A 104 4.41 5.20 18.66
C VAL A 104 3.32 5.50 17.65
N VAL A 105 3.56 6.44 16.76
CA VAL A 105 2.66 6.71 15.63
C VAL A 105 2.91 5.63 14.59
N PHE A 106 1.85 4.99 14.09
CA PHE A 106 1.91 4.15 12.91
C PHE A 106 1.21 4.86 11.77
N GLU A 107 1.77 4.80 10.57
CA GLU A 107 1.26 5.52 9.40
C GLU A 107 1.27 4.63 8.15
N VAL A 108 0.22 4.74 7.33
CA VAL A 108 0.02 3.92 6.12
C VAL A 108 -0.30 4.80 4.92
N ALA A 109 0.38 4.54 3.81
CA ALA A 109 0.01 5.08 2.51
C ALA A 109 -1.06 4.19 1.88
N HIS A 110 -2.18 4.78 1.48
CA HIS A 110 -3.17 4.12 0.62
C HIS A 110 -3.24 4.86 -0.73
N ARG A 111 -3.32 4.11 -1.84
CA ARG A 111 -3.46 4.69 -3.20
C ARG A 111 -4.64 5.68 -3.28
N ARG A 112 -5.71 5.33 -2.56
CA ARG A 112 -6.96 6.09 -2.41
C ARG A 112 -7.14 6.55 -0.96
N PRO A 113 -6.81 7.81 -0.62
CA PRO A 113 -6.84 8.27 0.77
C PRO A 113 -8.24 8.20 1.42
N GLU A 114 -9.29 8.25 0.63
CA GLU A 114 -10.67 8.22 1.10
C GLU A 114 -11.16 6.82 1.54
N THR A 115 -10.39 5.77 1.23
CA THR A 115 -10.70 4.38 1.60
C THR A 115 -10.55 4.18 3.10
N LYS A 116 -11.53 3.57 3.77
CA LYS A 116 -11.43 3.30 5.21
C LYS A 116 -10.42 2.18 5.48
N VAL A 117 -9.57 2.37 6.49
CA VAL A 117 -8.60 1.36 6.97
C VAL A 117 -8.89 1.03 8.43
N PHE A 118 -9.01 -0.26 8.74
CA PHE A 118 -9.24 -0.82 10.06
C PHE A 118 -7.93 -1.35 10.65
N TRP A 119 -7.61 -0.92 11.86
CA TRP A 119 -6.33 -1.17 12.52
C TRP A 119 -6.55 -2.17 13.65
N HIS A 120 -5.76 -3.24 13.65
CA HIS A 120 -5.77 -4.24 14.70
C HIS A 120 -4.35 -4.45 15.22
N LEU A 121 -4.24 -4.65 16.54
CA LEU A 121 -3.01 -5.04 17.20
C LEU A 121 -3.29 -6.35 17.93
N ASP A 122 -2.53 -7.40 17.61
CA ASP A 122 -2.69 -8.74 18.17
C ASP A 122 -4.14 -9.25 18.11
N ASP A 123 -4.71 -9.15 16.90
CA ASP A 123 -6.10 -9.52 16.58
C ASP A 123 -7.18 -8.71 17.32
N GLN A 124 -6.81 -7.63 18.01
CA GLN A 124 -7.74 -6.72 18.66
C GLN A 124 -7.94 -5.45 17.85
N PHE A 125 -9.20 -5.09 17.57
CA PHE A 125 -9.52 -3.84 16.90
C PHE A 125 -9.12 -2.64 17.76
N ILE A 126 -8.38 -1.70 17.15
CA ILE A 126 -7.90 -0.48 17.82
C ILE A 126 -8.66 0.74 17.32
N ALA A 127 -8.71 0.94 16.00
CA ALA A 127 -9.28 2.14 15.40
C ALA A 127 -9.62 1.92 13.92
N ALA A 128 -10.40 2.84 13.36
CA ALA A 128 -10.55 2.97 11.92
C ALA A 128 -10.24 4.39 11.48
N THR A 129 -9.52 4.53 10.38
CA THR A 129 -9.08 5.84 9.85
C THR A 129 -9.58 6.06 8.43
N ARG A 130 -9.67 7.34 8.04
CA ARG A 130 -10.06 7.79 6.69
C ARG A 130 -9.31 9.09 6.38
N TYR A 131 -8.85 9.26 5.14
CA TYR A 131 -8.03 10.39 4.65
C TYR A 131 -6.64 10.45 5.28
N ILE A 132 -6.56 10.53 6.60
CA ILE A 132 -5.31 10.50 7.37
C ILE A 132 -5.22 9.13 8.04
N HIS A 133 -4.34 8.28 7.54
CA HIS A 133 -4.17 6.91 8.02
C HIS A 133 -3.04 6.83 9.04
N GLN A 134 -3.29 7.40 10.21
CA GLN A 134 -2.36 7.40 11.35
C GLN A 134 -3.05 6.94 12.63
N VAL A 135 -2.37 6.09 13.40
CA VAL A 135 -2.83 5.64 14.73
C VAL A 135 -1.67 5.64 15.71
N GLU A 136 -1.89 6.18 16.90
CA GLU A 136 -0.94 6.12 18.01
C GLU A 136 -1.16 4.86 18.85
N LEU A 137 -0.13 4.04 18.97
CA LEU A 137 -0.16 2.82 19.78
C LEU A 137 0.79 2.94 20.97
N LEU A 138 0.40 2.31 22.08
CA LEU A 138 1.24 2.11 23.27
C LEU A 138 1.39 0.61 23.54
N PRO A 139 2.01 -0.16 22.61
CA PRO A 139 2.18 -1.58 22.80
C PRO A 139 3.10 -1.85 23.99
N VAL A 140 2.82 -2.95 24.70
CA VAL A 140 3.65 -3.42 25.82
C VAL A 140 4.97 -3.96 25.30
N ASN A 141 5.91 -4.30 26.20
CA ASN A 141 7.12 -5.00 25.81
C ASN A 141 6.78 -6.37 25.18
N GLY A 142 7.44 -6.73 24.08
CA GLY A 142 7.27 -8.03 23.45
C GLY A 142 6.94 -7.99 21.96
N TRP A 143 6.64 -9.18 21.42
CA TRP A 143 6.29 -9.34 20.01
C TRP A 143 4.82 -9.00 19.78
N HIS A 144 4.57 -8.28 18.70
CA HIS A 144 3.24 -7.85 18.29
C HIS A 144 3.01 -8.06 16.80
N MET A 145 1.74 -8.19 16.42
CA MET A 145 1.28 -8.19 15.04
C MET A 145 0.34 -7.00 14.81
N LEU A 146 0.74 -6.08 13.92
CA LEU A 146 -0.15 -5.08 13.37
C LEU A 146 -0.83 -5.66 12.13
N THR A 147 -2.16 -5.68 12.14
CA THR A 147 -2.99 -6.08 11.00
C THR A 147 -3.84 -4.90 10.56
N LEU A 148 -3.69 -4.53 9.29
CA LEU A 148 -4.46 -3.48 8.64
C LEU A 148 -5.37 -4.12 7.61
N VAL A 149 -6.64 -3.71 7.60
CA VAL A 149 -7.61 -4.20 6.61
C VAL A 149 -8.28 -3.00 5.98
N ASP A 150 -8.30 -2.90 4.66
CA ASP A 150 -9.04 -1.84 3.95
C ASP A 150 -10.52 -2.24 3.77
N GLU A 151 -11.38 -1.28 3.40
CA GLU A 151 -12.81 -1.55 3.18
C GLU A 151 -13.11 -2.50 2.00
N ASN A 152 -12.11 -2.77 1.16
CA ASN A 152 -12.20 -3.68 0.01
C ASN A 152 -11.68 -5.09 0.35
N GLY A 153 -11.24 -5.33 1.59
CA GLY A 153 -10.75 -6.62 2.08
C GLY A 153 -9.25 -6.87 1.87
N GLU A 154 -8.50 -5.91 1.31
CA GLU A 154 -7.03 -6.02 1.26
C GLU A 154 -6.48 -5.98 2.69
N SER A 155 -5.52 -6.86 2.99
CA SER A 155 -4.89 -6.93 4.31
C SER A 155 -3.38 -6.71 4.23
N LEU A 156 -2.82 -5.95 5.17
CA LEU A 156 -1.39 -5.75 5.36
C LEU A 156 -1.00 -6.18 6.77
N TYR A 157 0.04 -7.01 6.87
CA TYR A 157 0.52 -7.56 8.13
C TYR A 157 1.94 -7.06 8.41
N LYS A 158 2.17 -6.59 9.64
CA LYS A 158 3.50 -6.17 10.11
C LYS A 158 3.78 -6.73 11.49
N ARG A 159 4.77 -7.61 11.56
CA ARG A 159 5.31 -8.12 12.83
C ARG A 159 6.42 -7.20 13.34
N PHE A 160 6.38 -6.85 14.63
CA PHE A 160 7.40 -6.03 15.29
C PHE A 160 7.59 -6.44 16.75
N LEU A 161 8.74 -6.06 17.33
CA LEU A 161 9.16 -6.32 18.69
C LEU A 161 9.34 -4.97 19.40
N VAL A 162 8.65 -4.79 20.52
CA VAL A 162 8.84 -3.64 21.41
C VAL A 162 9.89 -4.00 22.44
N LEU A 163 10.90 -3.14 22.56
CA LEU A 163 11.96 -3.27 23.56
C LEU A 163 11.78 -2.22 24.66
N ASP A 164 12.02 -2.64 25.90
CA ASP A 164 12.19 -1.74 27.03
C ASP A 164 13.66 -1.28 27.04
N LYS A 165 13.93 -0.14 27.68
CA LYS A 165 15.32 0.22 27.99
C LYS A 165 15.72 -0.59 29.20
N ASP A 166 16.80 -1.33 29.08
CA ASP A 166 17.62 -1.72 30.24
C ASP A 166 18.20 -0.45 30.90
#